data_AF-A0A1B6EB81-F1
#
_entry.id   AF-A0A1B6EB81-F1
#
_cell.length_a   1.000
_cell.length_b   1.000
_cell.length_c   1.000
_cell.angle_alpha   90.00
_cell.angle_beta   90.00
_cell.angle_gamma   90.00
#
_symmetry.space_group_name_H-M   'P 1'
#
loop_
_entity.id
_entity.type
_entity.pdbx_description
1 polymer ?
#
loop_
_entity_poly.entity_id
_entity_poly.type
_entity_poly.pdbx_seq_one_letter_code
_entity_poly.pdbx_strand_id
1 'polypeptide(L)'
;MNKNKEIIVLDHKRSNAINIGMTKLPPPRAIKTAILKMDATVMNREGIEKLLTMLPTEEERSKIQEAQAANPDLPLGSAEQFLLTLASISELQARLKLWAFKLNFEISEKEIAEPLMDLKQGIEVLKSNKTFRGILGTLLSIGTFLNGNEVKGFQIEYLAKVPEVKDTVHKHSLLHHLCHMVMENFPDSTDLYSEIGAVTRASKVDFDELAGNLHKIEVECKASFDYLKVIIKHDGTLTNLKVKMSDFLADCAERIIVLSKVFRRVMNRYNKFCLWIGIPFHRVQATKPNDLCKIVSEFALEFRTTRERVLQQLEKKANHRERNKTRGKMITEVGKFKSQEDRADAELKQLLGNKSPDNVTSFTGSLPWRRQRTGRLSLGSHGDGTNEILTDADDEIIESLVKTATKSPSTRTVSKDRKRTKHADRKSLIKRSRTRDNVPLENSVNES
;
A
#
# COMPACT_ATOMS: atom_id res chain seq x y z
N MET A 1 55.92 -21.77 28.57
CA MET A 1 55.09 -21.73 27.34
C MET A 1 54.90 -20.28 26.95
N ASN A 2 55.48 -19.89 25.82
CA ASN A 2 55.62 -18.52 25.34
C ASN A 2 54.25 -17.86 25.13
N LYS A 3 53.92 -16.86 25.97
CA LYS A 3 53.03 -15.78 25.55
C LYS A 3 53.83 -14.97 24.52
N ASN A 4 53.52 -15.09 23.24
CA ASN A 4 54.09 -14.21 22.21
C ASN A 4 53.96 -12.77 22.73
N LYS A 5 55.11 -12.10 22.95
CA LYS A 5 55.13 -10.70 23.36
C LYS A 5 54.67 -9.89 22.16
N GLU A 6 53.38 -9.57 22.11
CA GLU A 6 52.84 -8.66 21.11
C GLU A 6 52.94 -7.23 21.61
N ILE A 7 53.27 -6.30 20.72
CA ILE A 7 53.32 -4.88 21.03
C ILE A 7 51.88 -4.37 21.03
N ILE A 8 51.39 -4.00 22.22
CA ILE A 8 50.08 -3.40 22.44
C ILE A 8 50.30 -1.95 22.86
N VAL A 9 49.81 -1.02 22.05
CA VAL A 9 49.99 0.43 22.25
C VAL A 9 48.66 1.10 22.54
N LEU A 10 47.56 0.53 22.04
CA LEU A 10 46.23 1.07 22.20
C LEU A 10 45.65 0.75 23.59
N ASP A 11 44.78 1.63 24.09
CA ASP A 11 44.01 1.33 25.30
C ASP A 11 43.13 0.08 25.10
N HIS A 12 42.90 -0.67 26.17
CA HIS A 12 42.18 -1.93 26.14
C HIS A 12 40.76 -1.76 25.56
N LYS A 13 40.07 -0.67 25.87
CA LYS A 13 38.73 -0.40 25.31
C LYS A 13 38.77 -0.16 23.81
N ARG A 14 39.76 0.62 23.34
CA ARG A 14 39.93 0.96 21.92
C ARG A 14 40.36 -0.26 21.10
N SER A 15 41.31 -1.04 21.61
CA SER A 15 41.77 -2.29 21.01
C SER A 15 40.64 -3.32 20.90
N ASN A 16 39.84 -3.48 21.95
CA ASN A 16 38.65 -4.35 21.91
C ASN A 16 37.61 -3.88 20.88
N ALA A 17 37.33 -2.58 20.81
CA ALA A 17 36.38 -2.04 19.82
C ALA A 17 36.83 -2.30 18.38
N ILE A 18 38.13 -2.13 18.09
CA ILE A 18 38.72 -2.39 16.77
C ILE A 18 38.68 -3.89 16.45
N ASN A 19 39.07 -4.75 17.40
CA ASN A 19 39.02 -6.21 17.20
C ASN A 19 37.59 -6.71 16.94
N ILE A 20 36.59 -6.19 17.66
CA ILE A 20 35.17 -6.48 17.39
C ILE A 20 34.78 -5.99 15.99
N GLY A 21 35.18 -4.78 15.61
CA GLY A 21 34.92 -4.25 14.27
C GLY A 21 35.53 -5.10 13.15
N MET A 22 36.75 -5.61 13.34
CA MET A 22 37.46 -6.47 12.39
C MET A 22 36.72 -7.80 12.13
N THR A 23 36.02 -8.36 13.12
CA THR A 23 35.24 -9.60 12.90
C THR A 23 34.13 -9.45 11.87
N LYS A 24 33.65 -8.22 11.65
CA LYS A 24 32.58 -7.89 10.70
C LYS A 24 33.12 -7.37 9.37
N LEU A 25 34.43 -7.30 9.21
CA LEU A 25 35.09 -6.77 8.01
C LEU A 25 35.83 -7.88 7.27
N PRO A 26 36.05 -7.71 5.95
CA PRO A 26 36.88 -8.61 5.17
C PRO A 26 38.33 -8.67 5.71
N PRO A 27 39.15 -9.64 5.26
CA PRO A 27 40.55 -9.71 5.66
C PRO A 27 41.30 -8.37 5.46
N PRO A 28 42.14 -7.90 6.39
CA PRO A 28 42.82 -6.60 6.31
C PRO A 28 43.59 -6.34 5.02
N ARG A 29 44.16 -7.40 4.43
CA ARG A 29 44.85 -7.34 3.12
C ARG A 29 43.90 -7.04 1.96
N ALA A 30 42.67 -7.56 2.02
CA ALA A 30 41.64 -7.31 1.02
C ALA A 30 41.06 -5.90 1.16
N ILE A 31 40.93 -5.38 2.39
CA ILE A 31 40.39 -4.04 2.68
C ILE A 31 41.16 -2.94 1.94
N LYS A 32 42.50 -2.95 2.01
CA LYS A 32 43.33 -1.94 1.33
C LYS A 32 43.06 -1.93 -0.18
N THR A 33 43.06 -3.10 -0.81
CA THR A 33 42.81 -3.23 -2.25
C THR A 33 41.37 -2.84 -2.61
N ALA A 34 40.40 -3.22 -1.77
CA ALA A 34 38.99 -2.89 -1.95
C ALA A 34 38.74 -1.39 -1.86
N ILE A 35 39.37 -0.67 -0.93
CA ILE A 35 39.26 0.79 -0.81
C ILE A 35 39.93 1.49 -2.00
N LEU A 36 41.10 1.03 -2.45
CA LEU A 36 41.81 1.61 -3.59
C LEU A 36 41.03 1.42 -4.90
N LYS A 37 40.36 0.27 -5.08
CA LYS A 37 39.54 -0.03 -6.26
C LYS A 37 38.05 0.36 -6.12
N MET A 38 37.60 0.72 -4.92
CA MET A 38 36.19 0.89 -4.55
C MET A 38 35.30 -0.28 -4.97
N ASP A 39 35.76 -1.49 -4.64
CA ASP A 39 35.13 -2.74 -5.04
C ASP A 39 33.98 -3.15 -4.10
N ALA A 40 32.75 -2.92 -4.58
CA ALA A 40 31.53 -3.21 -3.85
C ALA A 40 31.26 -4.71 -3.62
N THR A 41 31.99 -5.61 -4.28
CA THR A 41 31.84 -7.07 -4.07
C THR A 41 32.55 -7.57 -2.81
N VAL A 42 33.59 -6.85 -2.40
CA VAL A 42 34.41 -7.21 -1.23
C VAL A 42 33.89 -6.50 0.03
N MET A 43 33.30 -5.31 -0.11
CA MET A 43 32.87 -4.51 1.03
C MET A 43 31.58 -3.75 0.75
N ASN A 44 30.64 -3.87 1.69
CA ASN A 44 29.32 -3.25 1.62
C ASN A 44 29.27 -1.94 2.41
N ARG A 45 28.16 -1.19 2.29
CA ARG A 45 27.90 0.07 2.99
C ARG A 45 28.23 0.02 4.48
N GLU A 46 27.72 -1.00 5.19
CA GLU A 46 27.97 -1.15 6.63
C GLU A 46 29.45 -1.31 6.97
N GLY A 47 30.23 -1.93 6.08
CA GLY A 47 31.67 -2.06 6.25
C GLY A 47 32.36 -0.70 6.18
N ILE A 48 31.95 0.14 5.23
CA ILE A 48 32.47 1.50 5.07
C ILE A 48 32.10 2.38 6.27
N GLU A 49 30.85 2.32 6.74
CA GLU A 49 30.40 3.05 7.93
C GLU A 49 31.21 2.65 9.17
N LYS A 50 31.46 1.34 9.38
CA LYS A 50 32.31 0.85 10.47
C LYS A 50 33.75 1.31 10.32
N LEU A 51 34.31 1.35 9.11
CA LEU A 51 35.65 1.87 8.88
C LEU A 51 35.75 3.37 9.18
N LEU A 52 34.70 4.15 8.87
CA LEU A 52 34.64 5.58 9.19
C LEU A 52 34.62 5.85 10.70
N THR A 53 34.10 4.94 11.52
CA THR A 53 34.14 5.07 13.00
C THR A 53 35.45 4.57 13.63
N MET A 54 36.21 3.75 12.89
CA MET A 54 37.49 3.16 13.33
C MET A 54 38.71 3.82 12.68
N LEU A 55 38.58 5.05 12.18
CA LEU A 55 39.70 5.76 11.57
C LEU A 55 40.85 5.92 12.59
N PRO A 56 42.11 5.63 12.19
CA PRO A 56 43.27 5.88 13.02
C PRO A 56 43.47 7.38 13.19
N THR A 57 43.75 7.82 14.42
CA THR A 57 44.23 9.18 14.68
C THR A 57 45.73 9.28 14.39
N GLU A 58 46.21 10.49 14.07
CA GLU A 58 47.65 10.71 13.78
C GLU A 58 48.51 10.39 15.01
N GLU A 59 48.01 10.64 16.22
CA GLU A 59 48.66 10.26 17.47
C GLU A 59 48.78 8.74 17.65
N GLU A 60 47.68 8.00 17.42
CA GLU A 60 47.68 6.53 17.47
C GLU A 60 48.66 5.97 16.45
N ARG A 61 48.68 6.53 15.23
CA ARG A 61 49.63 6.14 14.18
C ARG A 61 51.08 6.35 14.60
N SER A 62 51.42 7.54 15.12
CA SER A 62 52.79 7.86 15.54
C SER A 62 53.26 6.94 16.67
N LYS A 63 52.42 6.73 17.69
CA LYS A 63 52.74 5.85 18.82
C LYS A 63 52.97 4.40 18.38
N ILE A 64 52.15 3.89 17.45
CA ILE A 64 52.30 2.53 16.93
C ILE A 64 53.60 2.41 16.10
N GLN A 65 53.93 3.41 15.28
CA GLN A 65 55.18 3.42 14.49
C GLN A 65 56.43 3.49 15.38
N GLU A 66 56.40 4.34 16.41
CA GLU A 66 57.51 4.46 17.38
C GLU A 66 57.71 3.16 18.16
N ALA A 67 56.63 2.53 18.63
CA ALA A 67 56.70 1.26 19.32
C ALA A 67 57.24 0.12 18.44
N GLN A 68 56.87 0.11 17.15
CA GLN A 68 57.39 -0.82 16.16
C GLN A 68 58.88 -0.58 15.85
N ALA A 69 59.30 0.69 15.76
CA ALA A 69 60.70 1.04 15.54
C ALA A 69 61.59 0.72 16.76
N ALA A 70 61.05 0.87 17.97
CA ALA A 70 61.73 0.52 19.21
C ALA A 70 61.86 -1.00 19.42
N ASN A 71 60.94 -1.81 18.87
CA ASN A 71 60.93 -3.26 19.01
C ASN A 71 60.69 -3.96 17.66
N PRO A 72 61.67 -3.93 16.73
CA PRO A 72 61.50 -4.50 15.39
C PRO A 72 61.34 -6.03 15.38
N ASP A 73 61.77 -6.73 16.43
CA ASP A 73 61.71 -8.20 16.54
C ASP A 73 60.37 -8.74 17.09
N LEU A 74 59.47 -7.86 17.56
CA LEU A 74 58.18 -8.26 18.15
C LEU A 74 57.01 -7.94 17.20
N PRO A 75 56.06 -8.87 17.01
CA PRO A 75 54.87 -8.60 16.22
C PRO A 75 53.94 -7.60 16.93
N LEU A 76 53.29 -6.74 16.15
CA LEU A 76 52.22 -5.86 16.63
C LEU A 76 50.95 -6.66 16.93
N GLY A 77 50.16 -6.18 17.91
CA GLY A 77 48.81 -6.68 18.13
C GLY A 77 47.93 -6.56 16.87
N SER A 78 46.87 -7.38 16.80
CA SER A 78 45.96 -7.43 15.64
C SER A 78 45.31 -6.08 15.33
N ALA A 79 44.94 -5.32 16.37
CA ALA A 79 44.33 -4.01 16.23
C ALA A 79 45.34 -2.97 15.71
N GLU A 80 46.56 -2.97 16.23
CA GLU A 80 47.66 -2.09 15.82
C GLU A 80 48.07 -2.36 14.37
N GLN A 81 48.19 -3.64 13.97
CA GLN A 81 48.48 -4.02 12.59
C GLN A 81 47.37 -3.56 11.63
N PHE A 82 46.11 -3.65 12.06
CA PHE A 82 44.97 -3.17 11.29
C PHE A 82 44.99 -1.64 11.12
N LEU A 83 45.22 -0.88 12.19
CA LEU A 83 45.33 0.58 12.12
C LEU A 83 46.50 1.05 11.24
N LEU A 84 47.67 0.39 11.30
CA LEU A 84 48.77 0.69 10.38
C LEU A 84 48.41 0.40 8.93
N THR A 85 47.69 -0.69 8.67
CA THR A 85 47.22 -1.03 7.33
C THR A 85 46.30 0.07 6.79
N LEU A 86 45.38 0.58 7.62
CA LEU A 86 44.51 1.70 7.29
C LEU A 86 45.28 3.01 7.09
N ALA A 87 46.22 3.34 7.99
CA ALA A 87 47.06 4.53 7.91
C ALA A 87 47.98 4.54 6.69
N SER A 88 48.30 3.36 6.12
CA SER A 88 49.05 3.25 4.88
C SER A 88 48.28 3.69 3.63
N ILE A 89 46.97 3.96 3.75
CA ILE A 89 46.11 4.40 2.65
C ILE A 89 46.07 5.93 2.66
N SER A 90 46.59 6.54 1.59
CA SER A 90 46.50 8.00 1.39
C SER A 90 45.06 8.47 1.41
N GLU A 91 44.76 9.53 2.16
CA GLU A 91 43.46 10.18 2.19
C GLU A 91 42.29 9.22 2.45
N LEU A 92 42.48 8.27 3.38
CA LEU A 92 41.52 7.21 3.71
C LEU A 92 40.11 7.74 3.96
N GLN A 93 39.98 8.79 4.77
CA GLN A 93 38.69 9.36 5.12
C GLN A 93 37.95 9.90 3.89
N ALA A 94 38.65 10.61 2.99
CA ALA A 94 38.07 11.12 1.76
C ALA A 94 37.63 9.98 0.83
N ARG A 95 38.45 8.92 0.70
CA ARG A 95 38.12 7.75 -0.12
C ARG A 95 36.89 7.00 0.40
N LEU A 96 36.81 6.77 1.71
CA LEU A 96 35.67 6.09 2.33
C LEU A 96 34.38 6.91 2.19
N LYS A 97 34.43 8.22 2.41
CA LYS A 97 33.25 9.10 2.23
C LYS A 97 32.78 9.14 0.77
N LEU A 98 33.70 9.26 -0.18
CA LEU A 98 33.39 9.24 -1.61
C LEU A 98 32.79 7.90 -2.03
N TRP A 99 33.32 6.79 -1.52
CA TRP A 99 32.79 5.47 -1.80
C TRP A 99 31.41 5.25 -1.15
N ALA A 100 31.20 5.72 0.08
CA ALA A 100 29.90 5.69 0.74
C ALA A 100 28.84 6.45 -0.07
N PHE A 101 29.17 7.65 -0.56
CA PHE A 101 28.27 8.42 -1.43
C PHE A 101 27.91 7.65 -2.69
N LYS A 102 28.91 7.06 -3.38
CA LYS A 102 28.68 6.26 -4.58
C LYS A 102 27.71 5.10 -4.35
N LEU A 103 27.81 4.40 -3.22
CA LEU A 103 26.92 3.28 -2.91
C LEU A 103 25.50 3.71 -2.51
N ASN A 104 25.35 4.90 -1.92
CA ASN A 104 24.08 5.38 -1.39
C ASN A 104 23.27 6.22 -2.39
N PHE A 105 23.94 6.81 -3.38
CA PHE A 105 23.32 7.79 -4.27
C PHE A 105 22.04 7.27 -4.94
N GLU A 106 22.08 6.09 -5.56
CA GLU A 106 20.92 5.53 -6.26
C GLU A 106 19.74 5.23 -5.33
N ILE A 107 20.03 4.78 -4.10
CA ILE A 107 19.01 4.51 -3.09
C ILE A 107 18.37 5.82 -2.64
N SER A 108 19.19 6.81 -2.27
CA SER A 108 18.70 8.12 -1.82
C SER A 108 17.95 8.87 -2.92
N GLU A 109 18.39 8.78 -4.18
CA GLU A 109 17.65 9.34 -5.32
C GLU A 109 16.28 8.68 -5.46
N LYS A 110 16.21 7.35 -5.37
CA LYS A 110 14.96 6.60 -5.47
C LYS A 110 14.00 6.91 -4.32
N GLU A 111 14.50 6.98 -3.09
CA GLU A 111 13.74 7.37 -1.90
C GLU A 111 13.12 8.77 -2.03
N ILE A 112 13.75 9.67 -2.79
CA ILE A 112 13.22 11.00 -3.09
C ILE A 112 12.26 10.99 -4.28
N ALA A 113 12.59 10.24 -5.34
CA ALA A 113 11.84 10.24 -6.59
C ALA A 113 10.49 9.51 -6.48
N GLU A 114 10.42 8.38 -5.77
CA GLU A 114 9.20 7.57 -5.65
C GLU A 114 8.03 8.34 -5.02
N PRO A 115 8.18 9.05 -3.88
CA PRO A 115 7.11 9.85 -3.31
C PRO A 115 6.61 10.97 -4.24
N LEU A 116 7.50 11.58 -5.03
CA LEU A 116 7.12 12.61 -5.99
C LEU A 116 6.28 12.04 -7.13
N MET A 117 6.60 10.83 -7.58
CA MET A 117 5.83 10.13 -8.59
C MET A 117 4.46 9.70 -8.05
N ASP A 118 4.42 9.19 -6.82
CA ASP A 118 3.17 8.85 -6.13
C ASP A 118 2.27 10.06 -5.93
N LEU A 119 2.81 11.21 -5.52
CA LEU A 119 2.03 12.44 -5.39
C LEU A 119 1.48 12.91 -6.75
N LYS A 120 2.31 12.92 -7.79
CA LYS A 120 1.88 13.27 -9.15
C LYS A 120 0.74 12.36 -9.61
N GLN A 121 0.93 11.05 -9.49
CA GLN A 121 -0.07 10.06 -9.89
C GLN A 121 -1.35 10.19 -9.04
N GLY A 122 -1.22 10.40 -7.73
CA GLY A 122 -2.33 10.59 -6.81
C GLY A 122 -3.20 11.79 -7.20
N ILE A 123 -2.59 12.91 -7.60
CA ILE A 123 -3.32 14.09 -8.10
C ILE A 123 -4.12 13.75 -9.37
N GLU A 124 -3.51 13.04 -10.32
CA GLU A 124 -4.14 12.67 -11.60
C GLU A 124 -5.29 11.67 -11.39
N VAL A 125 -5.08 10.68 -10.51
CA VAL A 125 -6.10 9.71 -10.10
C VAL A 125 -7.28 10.44 -9.44
N LEU A 126 -7.05 11.26 -8.42
CA LEU A 126 -8.15 11.95 -7.72
C LEU A 126 -8.96 12.86 -8.64
N LYS A 127 -8.30 13.53 -9.60
CA LYS A 127 -8.99 14.36 -10.59
C LYS A 127 -9.87 13.53 -11.53
N SER A 128 -9.39 12.39 -12.01
CA SER A 128 -10.09 11.57 -13.02
C SER A 128 -11.06 10.55 -12.41
N ASN A 129 -10.96 10.28 -11.11
CA ASN A 129 -11.74 9.25 -10.43
C ASN A 129 -13.24 9.58 -10.39
N LYS A 130 -14.04 8.78 -11.10
CA LYS A 130 -15.50 8.93 -11.17
C LYS A 130 -16.18 8.63 -9.84
N THR A 131 -15.75 7.58 -9.14
CA THR A 131 -16.26 7.19 -7.82
C THR A 131 -16.07 8.31 -6.82
N PHE A 132 -14.87 8.91 -6.76
CA PHE A 132 -14.56 10.02 -5.88
C PHE A 132 -15.45 11.23 -6.15
N ARG A 133 -15.62 11.61 -7.42
CA ARG A 133 -16.55 12.69 -7.81
C ARG A 133 -18.00 12.38 -7.44
N GLY A 134 -18.46 11.14 -7.63
CA GLY A 134 -19.80 10.70 -7.26
C GLY A 134 -20.03 10.78 -5.75
N ILE A 135 -19.04 10.40 -4.95
CA ILE A 135 -19.08 10.51 -3.49
C ILE A 135 -19.18 11.99 -3.06
N LEU A 136 -18.29 12.85 -3.58
CA LEU A 136 -18.30 14.28 -3.24
C LEU A 136 -19.62 14.95 -3.65
N GLY A 137 -20.13 14.64 -4.85
CA GLY A 137 -21.42 15.17 -5.33
C GLY A 137 -22.59 14.71 -4.47
N THR A 138 -22.65 13.42 -4.14
CA THR A 138 -23.71 12.89 -3.26
C THR A 138 -23.65 13.51 -1.87
N LEU A 139 -22.45 13.66 -1.30
CA LEU A 139 -22.26 14.29 -0.01
C LEU A 139 -22.69 15.77 -0.02
N LEU A 140 -22.39 16.50 -1.10
CA LEU A 140 -22.85 17.88 -1.29
C LEU A 140 -24.38 17.96 -1.35
N SER A 141 -25.03 17.06 -2.08
CA SER A 141 -26.50 17.00 -2.16
C SER A 141 -27.13 16.69 -0.79
N ILE A 142 -26.57 15.75 -0.03
CA ILE A 142 -27.06 15.44 1.32
C ILE A 142 -26.87 16.66 2.23
N GLY A 143 -25.71 17.32 2.20
CA GLY A 143 -25.45 18.50 3.00
C GLY A 143 -26.38 19.67 2.68
N THR A 144 -26.65 19.91 1.39
CA THR A 144 -27.58 20.95 0.92
C THR A 144 -29.00 20.66 1.41
N PHE A 145 -29.44 19.40 1.31
CA PHE A 145 -30.76 18.97 1.76
C PHE A 145 -30.93 19.09 3.29
N LEU A 146 -29.95 18.61 4.07
CA LEU A 146 -30.03 18.62 5.53
C LEU A 146 -29.91 20.03 6.13
N ASN A 147 -29.10 20.91 5.53
CA ASN A 147 -28.89 22.25 6.05
C ASN A 147 -29.90 23.28 5.50
N GLY A 148 -30.73 22.91 4.52
CA GLY A 148 -31.74 23.79 3.92
C GLY A 148 -31.17 25.00 3.15
N ASN A 149 -29.85 25.03 2.92
CA ASN A 149 -29.14 26.12 2.27
C ASN A 149 -28.40 25.59 1.05
N GLU A 150 -28.54 26.29 -0.07
CA GLU A 150 -27.82 25.96 -1.30
C GLU A 150 -26.34 26.33 -1.17
N VAL A 151 -25.50 25.30 -1.05
CA VAL A 151 -24.04 25.45 -0.95
C VAL A 151 -23.37 24.90 -2.21
N LYS A 152 -22.37 25.62 -2.72
CA LYS A 152 -21.66 25.25 -3.95
C LYS A 152 -20.55 24.23 -3.73
N GLY A 153 -20.18 23.95 -2.48
CA GLY A 153 -19.10 23.06 -2.12
C GLY A 153 -18.87 23.01 -0.62
N PHE A 154 -17.98 22.11 -0.19
CA PHE A 154 -17.54 21.97 1.18
C PHE A 154 -16.01 21.77 1.23
N GLN A 155 -15.42 22.04 2.38
CA GLN A 155 -13.99 21.85 2.62
C GLN A 155 -13.66 20.36 2.74
N ILE A 156 -12.61 19.90 2.06
CA ILE A 156 -12.25 18.48 1.95
C ILE A 156 -11.98 17.83 3.32
N GLU A 157 -11.55 18.63 4.30
CA GLU A 157 -11.35 18.23 5.70
C GLU A 157 -12.64 17.70 6.34
N TYR A 158 -13.81 18.09 5.83
CA TYR A 158 -15.09 17.58 6.29
C TYR A 158 -15.26 16.07 6.08
N LEU A 159 -14.53 15.46 5.12
CA LEU A 159 -14.55 14.01 4.91
C LEU A 159 -14.21 13.22 6.17
N ALA A 160 -13.36 13.75 7.04
CA ALA A 160 -13.02 13.14 8.33
C ALA A 160 -14.21 13.10 9.31
N LYS A 161 -15.19 13.99 9.17
CA LYS A 161 -16.37 14.10 10.06
C LYS A 161 -17.57 13.28 9.58
N VAL A 162 -17.61 12.92 8.30
CA VAL A 162 -18.70 12.14 7.69
C VAL A 162 -18.99 10.82 8.44
N PRO A 163 -17.99 10.08 8.95
CA PRO A 163 -18.25 8.86 9.72
C PRO A 163 -18.80 9.12 11.13
N GLU A 164 -18.54 10.30 11.70
CA GLU A 164 -18.89 10.66 13.07
C GLU A 164 -20.36 11.10 13.22
N VAL A 165 -20.90 11.75 12.18
CA VAL A 165 -22.29 12.20 12.16
C VAL A 165 -23.21 10.99 12.07
N LYS A 166 -24.20 10.88 12.97
CA LYS A 166 -25.15 9.75 13.04
C LYS A 166 -26.59 10.23 12.88
N ASP A 167 -27.43 9.37 12.32
CA ASP A 167 -28.87 9.58 12.30
C ASP A 167 -29.48 9.43 13.71
N THR A 168 -30.67 9.97 13.87
CA THR A 168 -31.40 9.96 15.15
C THR A 168 -32.15 8.66 15.39
N VAL A 169 -32.46 7.91 14.32
CA VAL A 169 -33.38 6.76 14.37
C VAL A 169 -32.62 5.46 14.56
N HIS A 170 -31.66 5.16 13.69
CA HIS A 170 -30.96 3.86 13.67
C HIS A 170 -29.51 3.93 14.18
N LYS A 171 -29.03 5.12 14.56
CA LYS A 171 -27.64 5.44 14.91
C LYS A 171 -26.62 5.03 13.83
N HIS A 172 -27.05 4.96 12.57
CA HIS A 172 -26.22 4.76 11.39
C HIS A 172 -25.45 6.05 11.09
N SER A 173 -24.20 5.92 10.64
CA SER A 173 -23.39 7.07 10.26
C SER A 173 -23.87 7.71 8.96
N LEU A 174 -23.58 9.00 8.77
CA LEU A 174 -23.80 9.68 7.50
C LEU A 174 -23.03 8.98 6.37
N LEU A 175 -21.84 8.43 6.66
CA LEU A 175 -21.11 7.56 5.74
C LEU A 175 -21.92 6.34 5.30
N HIS A 176 -22.67 5.70 6.19
CA HIS A 176 -23.52 4.56 5.83
C HIS A 176 -24.62 4.95 4.84
N HIS A 177 -25.29 6.08 5.08
CA HIS A 177 -26.29 6.60 4.15
C HIS A 177 -25.67 7.03 2.81
N LEU A 178 -24.49 7.65 2.85
CA LEU A 178 -23.72 8.03 1.67
C LEU A 178 -23.36 6.81 0.83
N CYS A 179 -22.87 5.71 1.43
CA CYS A 179 -22.59 4.47 0.71
C CYS A 179 -23.84 3.94 -0.02
N HIS A 180 -24.99 3.92 0.65
CA HIS A 180 -26.26 3.50 0.04
C HIS A 180 -26.62 4.35 -1.17
N MET A 181 -26.62 5.67 -1.02
CA MET A 181 -26.99 6.60 -2.08
C MET A 181 -26.00 6.56 -3.26
N VAL A 182 -24.70 6.42 -2.98
CA VAL A 182 -23.68 6.29 -4.03
C VAL A 182 -23.87 4.99 -4.80
N MET A 183 -24.17 3.87 -4.13
CA MET A 183 -24.41 2.60 -4.79
C MET A 183 -25.69 2.60 -5.64
N GLU A 184 -26.73 3.32 -5.22
CA GLU A 184 -27.99 3.44 -5.97
C GLU A 184 -27.87 4.40 -7.17
N ASN A 185 -27.21 5.55 -6.99
CA ASN A 185 -27.10 6.58 -8.04
C ASN A 185 -25.92 6.35 -9.00
N PHE A 186 -24.87 5.66 -8.54
CA PHE A 186 -23.67 5.37 -9.31
C PHE A 186 -23.35 3.86 -9.25
N PRO A 187 -24.03 3.03 -10.06
CA PRO A 187 -23.84 1.57 -10.04
C PRO A 187 -22.41 1.15 -10.44
N ASP A 188 -21.73 1.94 -11.27
CA ASP A 188 -20.33 1.73 -11.67
C ASP A 188 -19.32 2.18 -10.59
N SER A 189 -19.79 2.67 -9.44
CA SER A 189 -18.92 3.10 -8.35
C SER A 189 -18.16 1.90 -7.76
N THR A 190 -16.90 2.13 -7.39
CA THR A 190 -16.01 1.13 -6.79
C THR A 190 -15.76 1.40 -5.31
N ASP A 191 -14.88 0.65 -4.65
CA ASP A 191 -14.56 0.81 -3.24
C ASP A 191 -13.65 2.02 -2.93
N LEU A 192 -13.31 2.84 -3.93
CA LEU A 192 -12.42 4.02 -3.91
C LEU A 192 -10.98 3.73 -3.45
N TYR A 193 -10.81 3.05 -2.31
CA TYR A 193 -9.52 2.73 -1.69
C TYR A 193 -8.59 1.95 -2.62
N SER A 194 -9.13 1.00 -3.39
CA SER A 194 -8.33 0.21 -4.34
C SER A 194 -7.81 1.03 -5.52
N GLU A 195 -8.43 2.18 -5.83
CA GLU A 195 -8.06 3.04 -6.95
C GLU A 195 -7.06 4.13 -6.56
N ILE A 196 -6.98 4.49 -5.27
CA ILE A 196 -6.15 5.61 -4.78
C ILE A 196 -4.83 5.16 -4.14
N GLY A 197 -4.29 3.99 -4.50
CA GLY A 197 -3.09 3.43 -3.86
C GLY A 197 -1.88 4.37 -3.83
N ALA A 198 -1.70 5.22 -4.84
CA ALA A 198 -0.65 6.24 -4.87
C ALA A 198 -0.86 7.34 -3.81
N VAL A 199 -2.12 7.74 -3.57
CA VAL A 199 -2.49 8.72 -2.52
C VAL A 199 -2.18 8.15 -1.14
N THR A 200 -2.50 6.88 -0.90
CA THR A 200 -2.20 6.18 0.37
C THR A 200 -0.71 6.01 0.64
N ARG A 201 0.13 5.93 -0.39
CA ARG A 201 1.59 5.96 -0.21
C ARG A 201 2.09 7.37 0.07
N ALA A 202 1.62 8.35 -0.69
CA ALA A 202 1.96 9.76 -0.50
C ALA A 202 1.54 10.29 0.88
N SER A 203 0.48 9.76 1.50
CA SER A 203 0.05 10.17 2.84
C SER A 203 1.02 9.80 3.96
N LYS A 204 1.98 8.90 3.71
CA LYS A 204 2.95 8.42 4.71
C LYS A 204 4.30 9.13 4.65
N VAL A 205 4.50 9.99 3.65
CA VAL A 205 5.79 10.64 3.39
C VAL A 205 5.72 12.09 3.85
N ASP A 206 6.69 12.54 4.65
CA ASP A 206 6.84 13.96 4.95
C ASP A 206 7.59 14.66 3.81
N PHE A 207 6.91 15.58 3.12
CA PHE A 207 7.48 16.30 1.98
C PHE A 207 8.48 17.40 2.39
N ASP A 208 8.47 17.84 3.66
CA ASP A 208 9.48 18.75 4.18
C ASP A 208 10.78 18.00 4.46
N GLU A 209 10.69 16.80 5.05
CA GLU A 209 11.84 15.89 5.20
C GLU A 209 12.40 15.50 3.83
N LEU A 210 11.53 15.22 2.86
CA LEU A 210 11.92 14.92 1.48
C LEU A 210 12.74 16.06 0.85
N ALA A 211 12.34 17.31 1.08
CA ALA A 211 13.09 18.48 0.64
C ALA A 211 14.46 18.59 1.34
N GLY A 212 14.50 18.28 2.64
CA GLY A 212 15.75 18.20 3.42
C GLY A 212 16.71 17.13 2.89
N ASN A 213 16.19 15.94 2.56
CA ASN A 213 16.97 14.84 1.99
C ASN A 213 17.53 15.19 0.60
N LEU A 214 16.74 15.90 -0.23
CA LEU A 214 17.22 16.43 -1.51
C LEU A 214 18.34 17.46 -1.33
N HIS A 215 18.23 18.35 -0.34
CA HIS A 215 19.32 19.29 -0.05
C HIS A 215 20.57 18.56 0.47
N LYS A 216 20.38 17.54 1.31
CA LYS A 216 21.48 16.73 1.85
C LYS A 216 22.26 16.02 0.76
N ILE A 217 21.60 15.35 -0.20
CA ILE A 217 22.29 14.67 -1.31
C ILE A 217 23.02 15.68 -2.22
N GLU A 218 22.50 16.91 -2.37
CA GLU A 218 23.17 17.99 -3.11
C GLU A 218 24.47 18.42 -2.41
N VAL A 219 24.44 18.62 -1.09
CA VAL A 219 25.62 18.98 -0.29
C VAL A 219 26.64 17.84 -0.28
N GLU A 220 26.19 16.60 -0.12
CA GLU A 220 27.06 15.41 -0.13
C GLU A 220 27.72 15.20 -1.51
N CYS A 221 27.01 15.47 -2.61
CA CYS A 221 27.57 15.43 -3.95
C CYS A 221 28.69 16.47 -4.12
N LYS A 222 28.47 17.71 -3.67
CA LYS A 222 29.50 18.77 -3.69
C LYS A 222 30.72 18.39 -2.84
N ALA A 223 30.50 17.86 -1.63
CA ALA A 223 31.59 17.39 -0.77
C ALA A 223 32.37 16.23 -1.43
N SER A 224 31.69 15.37 -2.17
CA SER A 224 32.29 14.24 -2.90
C SER A 224 33.23 14.70 -4.03
N PHE A 225 32.91 15.81 -4.71
CA PHE A 225 33.85 16.44 -5.64
C PHE A 225 35.11 16.94 -4.94
N ASP A 226 34.98 17.51 -3.75
CA ASP A 226 36.14 17.98 -2.98
C ASP A 226 36.99 16.82 -2.45
N TYR A 227 36.37 15.73 -1.99
CA TYR A 227 37.07 14.50 -1.65
C TYR A 227 37.83 13.93 -2.85
N LEU A 228 37.22 13.91 -4.04
CA LEU A 228 37.88 13.48 -5.26
C LEU A 228 39.11 14.37 -5.58
N LYS A 229 39.00 15.70 -5.44
CA LYS A 229 40.13 16.63 -5.65
C LYS A 229 41.29 16.34 -4.70
N VAL A 230 41.01 16.09 -3.42
CA VAL A 230 42.03 15.78 -2.41
C VAL A 230 42.73 14.47 -2.76
N ILE A 231 41.99 13.43 -3.14
CA ILE A 231 42.54 12.13 -3.57
C ILE A 231 43.46 12.30 -4.79
N ILE A 232 43.05 13.10 -5.79
CA ILE A 232 43.83 13.33 -7.01
C ILE A 232 45.17 14.03 -6.71
N LYS A 233 45.19 14.99 -5.76
CA LYS A 233 46.42 15.70 -5.41
C LYS A 233 47.50 14.75 -4.86
N HIS A 234 47.09 13.70 -4.15
CA HIS A 234 48.00 12.78 -3.50
C HIS A 234 48.33 11.54 -4.37
N ASP A 235 47.48 11.19 -5.34
CA ASP A 235 47.59 9.93 -6.09
C ASP A 235 47.44 10.16 -7.61
N GLY A 236 48.49 10.73 -8.21
CA GLY A 236 48.52 11.12 -9.63
C GLY A 236 48.49 9.98 -10.65
N THR A 237 48.57 8.71 -10.21
CA THR A 237 48.70 7.51 -11.06
C THR A 237 47.37 6.77 -11.31
N LEU A 238 46.29 7.10 -10.59
CA LEU A 238 44.97 6.47 -10.73
C LEU A 238 44.07 7.14 -11.79
N THR A 239 44.62 7.40 -12.99
CA THR A 239 43.94 8.18 -14.04
C THR A 239 42.60 7.59 -14.46
N ASN A 240 42.49 6.26 -14.56
CA ASN A 240 41.24 5.59 -14.96
C ASN A 240 40.15 5.65 -13.87
N LEU A 241 40.51 5.54 -12.58
CA LEU A 241 39.55 5.67 -11.49
C LEU A 241 39.09 7.12 -11.36
N LYS A 242 40.00 8.08 -11.57
CA LYS A 242 39.70 9.52 -11.59
C LYS A 242 38.66 9.86 -12.64
N VAL A 243 38.86 9.43 -13.89
CA VAL A 243 37.91 9.71 -14.98
C VAL A 243 36.55 9.10 -14.67
N LYS A 244 36.49 7.80 -14.34
CA LYS A 244 35.23 7.12 -14.00
C LYS A 244 34.48 7.78 -12.84
N MET A 245 35.20 8.24 -11.81
CA MET A 245 34.57 8.88 -10.66
C MET A 245 34.11 10.31 -10.97
N SER A 246 34.89 11.05 -11.77
CA SER A 246 34.50 12.39 -12.21
C SER A 246 33.23 12.33 -13.08
N ASP A 247 33.16 11.36 -14.00
CA ASP A 247 31.99 11.14 -14.85
C ASP A 247 30.77 10.73 -14.02
N PHE A 248 30.96 9.82 -13.05
CA PHE A 248 29.90 9.44 -12.11
C PHE A 248 29.38 10.63 -11.29
N LEU A 249 30.26 11.45 -10.72
CA LEU A 249 29.84 12.61 -9.94
C LEU A 249 29.15 13.67 -10.81
N ALA A 250 29.56 13.80 -12.09
CA ALA A 250 28.88 14.67 -13.05
C ALA A 250 27.45 14.16 -13.36
N ASP A 251 27.27 12.86 -13.60
CA ASP A 251 25.94 12.23 -13.76
C ASP A 251 25.08 12.44 -12.50
N CYS A 252 25.63 12.20 -11.31
CA CYS A 252 24.93 12.45 -10.05
C CYS A 252 24.48 13.90 -9.93
N ALA A 253 25.34 14.86 -10.24
CA ALA A 253 25.03 16.29 -10.18
C ALA A 253 23.91 16.67 -11.15
N GLU A 254 23.94 16.17 -12.39
CA GLU A 254 22.88 16.38 -13.37
C GLU A 254 21.55 15.80 -12.88
N ARG A 255 21.56 14.57 -12.37
CA ARG A 255 20.38 13.90 -11.82
C ARG A 255 19.79 14.63 -10.61
N ILE A 256 20.62 15.13 -9.69
CA ILE A 256 20.17 15.96 -8.56
C ILE A 256 19.51 17.25 -9.05
N ILE A 257 20.06 17.90 -10.08
CA ILE A 257 19.46 19.11 -10.68
C ILE A 257 18.11 18.78 -11.31
N VAL A 258 18.00 17.67 -12.05
CA VAL A 258 16.73 17.21 -12.63
C VAL A 258 15.73 16.89 -11.53
N LEU A 259 16.13 16.16 -10.50
CA LEU A 259 15.29 15.80 -9.36
C LEU A 259 14.77 17.04 -8.62
N SER A 260 15.61 18.06 -8.46
CA SER A 260 15.21 19.36 -7.88
C SER A 260 14.17 20.09 -8.73
N LYS A 261 14.31 20.04 -10.06
CA LYS A 261 13.29 20.58 -10.98
C LYS A 261 11.99 19.78 -10.91
N VAL A 262 12.07 18.46 -10.81
CA VAL A 262 10.90 17.57 -10.66
C VAL A 262 10.16 17.87 -9.35
N PHE A 263 10.88 17.94 -8.22
CA PHE A 263 10.31 18.30 -6.92
C PHE A 263 9.51 19.60 -7.01
N ARG A 264 10.12 20.67 -7.52
CA ARG A 264 9.46 21.98 -7.68
C ARG A 264 8.23 21.90 -8.58
N ARG A 265 8.31 21.15 -9.69
CA ARG A 265 7.18 20.99 -10.62
C ARG A 265 6.02 20.21 -10.00
N VAL A 266 6.30 19.14 -9.25
CA VAL A 266 5.28 18.33 -8.57
C VAL A 266 4.61 19.16 -7.47
N MET A 267 5.37 19.88 -6.65
CA MET A 267 4.81 20.77 -5.62
C MET A 267 3.96 21.89 -6.22
N ASN A 268 4.36 22.48 -7.36
CA ASN A 268 3.53 23.45 -8.06
C ASN A 268 2.24 22.84 -8.62
N ARG A 269 2.27 21.58 -9.10
CA ARG A 269 1.06 20.86 -9.52
C ARG A 269 0.15 20.58 -8.32
N TYR A 270 0.71 20.22 -7.17
CA TYR A 270 -0.02 20.04 -5.93
C TYR A 270 -0.71 21.34 -5.49
N ASN A 271 -0.01 22.48 -5.50
CA ASN A 271 -0.61 23.77 -5.16
C ASN A 271 -1.80 24.12 -6.09
N LYS A 272 -1.67 23.84 -7.39
CA LYS A 272 -2.80 23.97 -8.34
C LYS A 272 -3.94 22.98 -8.05
N PHE A 273 -3.62 21.79 -7.57
CA PHE A 273 -4.62 20.81 -7.15
C PHE A 273 -5.37 21.24 -5.88
N CYS A 274 -4.69 21.85 -4.91
CA CYS A 274 -5.35 22.44 -3.74
C CYS A 274 -6.37 23.50 -4.14
N LEU A 275 -6.04 24.36 -5.10
CA LEU A 275 -6.99 25.33 -5.65
C LEU A 275 -8.16 24.64 -6.37
N TRP A 276 -7.87 23.58 -7.14
CA TRP A 276 -8.89 22.81 -7.84
C TRP A 276 -9.88 22.11 -6.89
N ILE A 277 -9.43 21.61 -5.73
CA ILE A 277 -10.30 20.97 -4.74
C ILE A 277 -11.04 21.97 -3.84
N GLY A 278 -10.79 23.27 -4.01
CA GLY A 278 -11.49 24.35 -3.30
C GLY A 278 -10.80 24.87 -2.03
N ILE A 279 -9.51 24.56 -1.82
CA ILE A 279 -8.75 25.11 -0.69
C ILE A 279 -8.42 26.58 -0.97
N PRO A 280 -8.73 27.52 -0.04
CA PRO A 280 -8.44 28.93 -0.21
C PRO A 280 -6.93 29.21 -0.40
N PHE A 281 -6.57 30.17 -1.26
CA PHE A 281 -5.18 30.50 -1.60
C PHE A 281 -4.27 30.71 -0.37
N HIS A 282 -4.77 31.38 0.67
CA HIS A 282 -4.00 31.63 1.90
C HIS A 282 -3.70 30.37 2.72
N ARG A 283 -4.45 29.27 2.52
CA ARG A 283 -4.23 28.00 3.21
C ARG A 283 -3.41 27.00 2.41
N VAL A 284 -3.25 27.20 1.09
CA VAL A 284 -2.55 26.25 0.22
C VAL A 284 -1.14 25.93 0.73
N GLN A 285 -0.41 26.93 1.25
CA GLN A 285 0.93 26.71 1.81
C GLN A 285 0.91 25.97 3.14
N ALA A 286 -0.17 26.08 3.92
CA ALA A 286 -0.33 25.37 5.19
C ALA A 286 -0.80 23.92 4.99
N THR A 287 -1.51 23.62 3.90
CA THR A 287 -1.99 22.26 3.61
C THR A 287 -0.89 21.43 2.97
N LYS A 288 -0.15 20.67 3.77
CA LYS A 288 0.89 19.78 3.27
C LYS A 288 0.30 18.60 2.48
N PRO A 289 1.02 18.06 1.47
CA PRO A 289 0.52 16.94 0.67
C PRO A 289 0.17 15.70 1.48
N ASN A 290 0.97 15.39 2.50
CA ASN A 290 0.74 14.25 3.39
C ASN A 290 -0.58 14.37 4.15
N ASP A 291 -0.93 15.57 4.64
CA ASP A 291 -2.16 15.80 5.40
C ASP A 291 -3.40 15.64 4.52
N LEU A 292 -3.39 16.25 3.33
CA LEU A 292 -4.50 16.11 2.38
C LEU A 292 -4.66 14.66 1.91
N CYS A 293 -3.56 14.00 1.55
CA CYS A 293 -3.59 12.60 1.12
C CYS A 293 -4.05 11.68 2.26
N LYS A 294 -3.71 11.98 3.51
CA LYS A 294 -4.14 11.24 4.69
C LYS A 294 -5.65 11.33 4.89
N ILE A 295 -6.24 12.52 4.84
CA ILE A 295 -7.69 12.72 4.94
C ILE A 295 -8.43 11.88 3.90
N VAL A 296 -7.99 11.95 2.64
CA VAL A 296 -8.61 11.20 1.54
C VAL A 296 -8.43 9.69 1.71
N SER A 297 -7.24 9.24 2.12
CA SER A 297 -6.94 7.83 2.30
C SER A 297 -7.69 7.20 3.48
N GLU A 298 -7.81 7.91 4.60
CA GLU A 298 -8.57 7.46 5.77
C GLU A 298 -10.05 7.37 5.44
N PHE A 299 -10.61 8.41 4.82
CA PHE A 299 -12.00 8.40 4.36
C PHE A 299 -12.27 7.25 3.37
N ALA A 300 -11.39 7.03 2.40
CA ALA A 300 -11.56 5.95 1.43
C ALA A 300 -11.53 4.56 2.08
N LEU A 301 -10.68 4.37 3.09
CA LEU A 301 -10.63 3.11 3.85
C LEU A 301 -11.94 2.90 4.62
N GLU A 302 -12.44 3.93 5.28
CA GLU A 302 -13.71 3.87 6.00
C GLU A 302 -14.89 3.65 5.05
N PHE A 303 -14.88 4.30 3.89
CA PHE A 303 -15.88 4.11 2.83
C PHE A 303 -15.91 2.66 2.36
N ARG A 304 -14.74 2.05 2.07
CA ARG A 304 -14.63 0.64 1.71
C ARG A 304 -15.25 -0.26 2.77
N THR A 305 -14.82 -0.13 4.02
CA THR A 305 -15.32 -1.01 5.10
C THR A 305 -16.83 -0.83 5.33
N THR A 306 -17.35 0.39 5.20
CA THR A 306 -18.78 0.67 5.36
C THR A 306 -19.59 0.14 4.19
N ARG A 307 -19.10 0.31 2.96
CA ARG A 307 -19.70 -0.24 1.73
C ARG A 307 -19.80 -1.77 1.80
N GLU A 308 -18.74 -2.45 2.23
CA GLU A 308 -18.76 -3.91 2.40
C GLU A 308 -19.80 -4.36 3.44
N ARG A 309 -19.88 -3.67 4.58
CA ARG A 309 -20.92 -3.95 5.59
C ARG A 309 -22.33 -3.74 5.03
N VAL A 310 -22.55 -2.67 4.27
CA VAL A 310 -23.83 -2.38 3.61
C VAL A 310 -24.22 -3.50 2.64
N LEU A 311 -23.29 -3.92 1.78
CA LEU A 311 -23.50 -5.03 0.83
C LEU A 311 -23.86 -6.32 1.55
N GLN A 312 -23.12 -6.69 2.59
CA GLN A 312 -23.41 -7.89 3.40
C GLN A 312 -24.79 -7.82 4.07
N GLN A 313 -25.21 -6.64 4.55
CA GLN A 313 -26.53 -6.46 5.14
C GLN A 313 -27.65 -6.59 4.09
N LEU A 314 -27.45 -6.02 2.90
CA LEU A 314 -28.39 -6.15 1.78
C LEU A 314 -28.53 -7.60 1.33
N GLU A 315 -27.42 -8.32 1.20
CA GLU A 315 -27.41 -9.74 0.83
C GLU A 315 -28.11 -10.61 1.89
N LYS A 316 -27.81 -10.40 3.18
CA LYS A 316 -28.51 -11.10 4.28
C LYS A 316 -30.03 -10.84 4.24
N LYS A 317 -30.45 -9.61 4.00
CA LYS A 317 -31.87 -9.24 3.86
C LYS A 317 -32.49 -9.88 2.61
N ALA A 318 -31.78 -9.94 1.49
CA ALA A 318 -32.24 -10.61 0.27
C ALA A 318 -32.42 -12.12 0.48
N ASN A 319 -31.41 -12.78 1.05
CA ASN A 319 -31.44 -14.20 1.38
C ASN A 319 -32.56 -14.53 2.38
N HIS A 320 -32.80 -13.67 3.37
CA HIS A 320 -33.92 -13.83 4.29
C HIS A 320 -35.28 -13.69 3.58
N ARG A 321 -35.44 -12.70 2.69
CA ARG A 321 -36.65 -12.52 1.87
C ARG A 321 -36.89 -13.72 0.95
N GLU A 322 -35.84 -14.27 0.34
CA GLU A 322 -35.93 -15.46 -0.50
C GLU A 322 -36.32 -16.70 0.31
N ARG A 323 -35.70 -16.91 1.48
CA ARG A 323 -36.10 -17.98 2.43
C ARG A 323 -37.54 -17.84 2.89
N ASN A 324 -38.04 -16.63 3.14
CA ASN A 324 -39.44 -16.42 3.52
C ASN A 324 -40.40 -16.68 2.35
N LYS A 325 -40.01 -16.32 1.11
CA LYS A 325 -40.77 -16.66 -0.10
C LYS A 325 -40.83 -18.18 -0.33
N THR A 326 -39.76 -18.92 -0.08
CA THR A 326 -39.74 -20.39 -0.20
C THR A 326 -40.44 -21.09 0.97
N ARG A 327 -40.32 -20.58 2.21
CA ARG A 327 -41.07 -21.09 3.37
C ARG A 327 -42.59 -20.89 3.24
N GLY A 328 -43.04 -19.75 2.73
CA GLY A 328 -44.47 -19.51 2.46
C GLY A 328 -45.05 -20.41 1.37
N LYS A 329 -44.23 -20.81 0.38
CA LYS A 329 -44.61 -21.80 -0.63
C LYS A 329 -44.73 -23.22 -0.05
N MET A 330 -43.82 -23.63 0.83
CA MET A 330 -43.96 -24.95 1.49
C MET A 330 -45.18 -25.02 2.42
N ILE A 331 -45.54 -23.95 3.14
CA ILE A 331 -46.73 -23.92 3.99
C ILE A 331 -48.03 -24.07 3.16
N THR A 332 -48.08 -23.52 1.95
CA THR A 332 -49.24 -23.67 1.05
C THR A 332 -49.30 -25.04 0.36
N GLU A 333 -48.16 -25.73 0.18
CA GLU A 333 -48.11 -27.09 -0.35
C GLU A 333 -48.47 -28.15 0.71
N VAL A 334 -48.09 -27.97 1.97
CA VAL A 334 -48.53 -28.88 3.06
C VAL A 334 -50.04 -28.77 3.29
N GLY A 335 -50.64 -27.59 3.11
CA GLY A 335 -52.10 -27.40 3.15
C GLY A 335 -52.88 -28.09 2.01
N LYS A 336 -52.19 -28.67 1.01
CA LYS A 336 -52.81 -29.47 -0.07
C LYS A 336 -52.78 -30.98 0.18
N PHE A 337 -52.15 -31.45 1.24
CA PHE A 337 -52.30 -32.83 1.71
C PHE A 337 -53.47 -32.90 2.70
N LYS A 338 -54.70 -32.78 2.19
CA LYS A 338 -55.89 -33.18 2.96
C LYS A 338 -55.82 -34.69 3.20
N SER A 339 -55.84 -35.09 4.47
CA SER A 339 -55.87 -36.50 4.87
C SER A 339 -57.19 -37.12 4.38
N GLN A 340 -57.17 -38.44 4.12
CA GLN A 340 -58.37 -39.20 3.74
C GLN A 340 -59.48 -39.11 4.81
N GLU A 341 -59.12 -38.78 6.06
CA GLU A 341 -60.04 -38.49 7.17
C GLU A 341 -60.88 -37.22 6.94
N ASP A 342 -60.33 -36.16 6.34
CA ASP A 342 -61.08 -34.92 6.09
C ASP A 342 -62.19 -35.09 5.03
N ARG A 343 -62.08 -36.12 4.18
CA ARG A 343 -63.13 -36.48 3.21
C ARG A 343 -64.25 -37.29 3.86
N ALA A 344 -63.91 -38.20 4.78
CA ALA A 344 -64.90 -38.98 5.52
C ALA A 344 -65.76 -38.09 6.43
N ASP A 345 -65.17 -37.07 7.04
CA ASP A 345 -65.85 -36.13 7.93
C ASP A 345 -66.84 -35.19 7.19
N ALA A 346 -66.60 -34.96 5.89
CA ALA A 346 -67.50 -34.19 5.04
C ALA A 346 -68.70 -35.02 4.55
N GLU A 347 -68.53 -36.31 4.28
CA GLU A 347 -69.62 -37.23 3.92
C GLU A 347 -70.57 -37.49 5.10
N LEU A 348 -70.02 -37.60 6.34
CA LEU A 348 -70.83 -37.82 7.54
C LEU A 348 -71.73 -36.61 7.86
N LYS A 349 -71.23 -35.39 7.61
CA LYS A 349 -72.01 -34.14 7.76
C LYS A 349 -73.12 -33.98 6.72
N GLN A 350 -73.01 -34.63 5.56
CA GLN A 350 -74.04 -34.60 4.53
C GLN A 350 -75.19 -35.56 4.83
N LEU A 351 -74.92 -36.67 5.54
CA LEU A 351 -75.93 -37.67 5.93
C LEU A 351 -76.80 -37.25 7.13
N LEU A 352 -76.35 -36.30 7.95
CA LEU A 352 -77.04 -35.86 9.17
C LEU A 352 -77.98 -34.66 8.99
N GLY A 353 -78.20 -34.18 7.76
CA GLY A 353 -79.00 -32.97 7.51
C GLY A 353 -80.42 -33.25 7.01
N ASN A 354 -81.43 -33.27 7.91
CA ASN A 354 -82.76 -32.71 7.55
C ASN A 354 -83.68 -32.35 8.73
N LYS A 355 -84.22 -31.12 8.63
CA LYS A 355 -85.43 -30.51 9.23
C LYS A 355 -85.38 -29.95 10.68
N SER A 356 -85.11 -28.63 10.73
CA SER A 356 -85.93 -27.50 11.28
C SER A 356 -86.51 -27.54 12.71
N PRO A 357 -86.97 -26.39 13.27
CA PRO A 357 -86.39 -25.04 13.32
C PRO A 357 -86.43 -24.42 14.75
N ASP A 358 -86.08 -23.14 14.84
CA ASP A 358 -86.44 -22.14 15.86
C ASP A 358 -85.68 -22.01 17.19
N ASN A 359 -85.10 -20.80 17.27
CA ASN A 359 -85.15 -19.83 18.37
C ASN A 359 -84.00 -19.71 19.38
N VAL A 360 -83.71 -18.44 19.66
CA VAL A 360 -82.95 -17.84 20.78
C VAL A 360 -81.44 -17.59 20.57
N THR A 361 -81.16 -16.35 20.14
CA THR A 361 -80.14 -15.37 20.63
C THR A 361 -78.98 -15.93 21.48
N SER A 362 -77.70 -15.59 21.24
CA SER A 362 -77.13 -14.27 21.56
C SER A 362 -75.67 -14.12 21.07
N PHE A 363 -75.33 -12.92 20.58
CA PHE A 363 -74.08 -12.14 20.77
C PHE A 363 -72.71 -12.83 20.49
N THR A 364 -71.88 -12.37 19.55
CA THR A 364 -71.29 -11.02 19.47
C THR A 364 -70.79 -10.74 18.05
N GLY A 365 -71.04 -9.53 17.54
CA GLY A 365 -70.68 -9.09 16.20
C GLY A 365 -69.50 -8.13 16.17
N SER A 366 -68.76 -8.14 15.06
CA SER A 366 -67.92 -7.02 14.63
C SER A 366 -67.84 -7.04 13.10
N LEU A 367 -68.50 -6.07 12.48
CA LEU A 367 -68.53 -5.81 11.04
C LEU A 367 -67.39 -4.84 10.62
N PRO A 368 -66.98 -4.86 9.34
CA PRO A 368 -65.90 -4.03 8.79
C PRO A 368 -66.41 -2.70 8.22
N TRP A 369 -65.53 -1.70 8.16
CA TRP A 369 -65.78 -0.44 7.45
C TRP A 369 -65.01 -0.37 6.13
N ARG A 370 -65.75 0.03 5.09
CA ARG A 370 -65.33 0.34 3.72
C ARG A 370 -65.21 1.86 3.58
N ARG A 371 -64.27 2.36 2.76
CA ARG A 371 -64.46 3.65 2.07
C ARG A 371 -63.69 3.73 0.74
N GLN A 372 -64.41 4.12 -0.31
CA GLN A 372 -63.97 4.51 -1.66
C GLN A 372 -63.37 5.92 -1.67
N ARG A 373 -62.51 6.23 -2.66
CA ARG A 373 -62.47 7.57 -3.29
C ARG A 373 -61.96 7.53 -4.74
N THR A 374 -62.52 8.42 -5.54
CA THR A 374 -62.40 8.69 -6.98
C THR A 374 -61.36 9.79 -7.30
N GLY A 375 -60.91 9.88 -8.57
CA GLY A 375 -60.42 11.14 -9.19
C GLY A 375 -59.11 11.06 -10.02
N ARG A 376 -59.18 11.41 -11.31
CA ARG A 376 -58.10 11.46 -12.35
C ARG A 376 -57.45 12.85 -12.49
N LEU A 377 -56.24 12.91 -13.11
CA LEU A 377 -55.76 13.74 -14.26
C LEU A 377 -54.19 13.64 -14.33
N SER A 378 -53.54 13.04 -15.36
CA SER A 378 -52.97 13.60 -16.64
C SER A 378 -51.94 14.74 -16.43
N LEU A 379 -50.75 14.89 -17.05
CA LEU A 379 -50.12 14.46 -18.31
C LEU A 379 -48.60 14.81 -18.31
N GLY A 380 -47.75 14.08 -19.05
CA GLY A 380 -46.56 14.66 -19.73
C GLY A 380 -45.32 13.77 -19.88
N SER A 381 -44.92 13.53 -21.13
CA SER A 381 -43.77 12.73 -21.62
C SER A 381 -43.12 13.43 -22.83
N HIS A 382 -41.89 12.99 -23.17
CA HIS A 382 -41.01 13.29 -24.34
C HIS A 382 -39.98 14.43 -24.15
N GLY A 383 -38.73 14.37 -24.66
CA GLY A 383 -38.08 13.44 -25.59
C GLY A 383 -36.58 13.75 -25.81
N ASP A 384 -35.95 12.91 -26.63
CA ASP A 384 -34.54 12.67 -26.99
C ASP A 384 -33.87 13.71 -27.93
N GLY A 385 -32.53 13.67 -28.09
CA GLY A 385 -31.81 14.37 -29.17
C GLY A 385 -30.27 14.54 -29.03
N THR A 386 -29.52 13.73 -29.81
CA THR A 386 -28.07 13.69 -30.18
C THR A 386 -27.51 14.98 -30.83
N ASN A 387 -26.22 15.38 -30.82
CA ASN A 387 -24.95 14.90 -31.44
C ASN A 387 -23.85 15.93 -30.99
N GLU A 388 -22.51 15.74 -31.00
CA GLU A 388 -21.61 15.55 -32.16
C GLU A 388 -20.13 15.41 -31.70
N ILE A 389 -19.31 14.85 -32.59
CA ILE A 389 -17.92 14.37 -32.46
C ILE A 389 -16.91 15.44 -32.94
N LEU A 390 -15.65 15.35 -32.45
CA LEU A 390 -14.32 15.57 -33.11
C LEU A 390 -13.31 15.81 -31.96
N THR A 391 -12.24 15.04 -31.76
CA THR A 391 -11.00 15.01 -32.58
C THR A 391 -10.22 13.70 -32.31
N ASP A 392 -9.99 12.89 -33.36
CA ASP A 392 -9.42 11.53 -33.32
C ASP A 392 -8.10 11.43 -34.12
N ALA A 393 -7.26 12.47 -34.09
CA ALA A 393 -6.05 12.55 -34.94
C ALA A 393 -4.73 12.64 -34.17
N ASP A 394 -4.77 12.86 -32.86
CA ASP A 394 -3.56 13.06 -32.04
C ASP A 394 -3.12 11.79 -31.28
N ASP A 395 -4.02 10.81 -31.12
CA ASP A 395 -3.78 9.58 -30.35
C ASP A 395 -2.97 8.52 -31.11
N GLU A 396 -3.02 8.52 -32.45
CA GLU A 396 -2.22 7.60 -33.28
C GLU A 396 -0.72 7.94 -33.27
N ILE A 397 -0.36 9.22 -33.12
CA ILE A 397 1.04 9.66 -33.08
C ILE A 397 1.69 9.24 -31.75
N ILE A 398 0.94 9.31 -30.65
CA ILE A 398 1.40 8.97 -29.30
C ILE A 398 1.53 7.44 -29.15
N GLU A 399 0.63 6.63 -29.73
CA GLU A 399 0.76 5.18 -29.73
C GLU A 399 1.97 4.67 -30.55
N SER A 400 2.29 5.34 -31.66
CA SER A 400 3.42 4.96 -32.52
C SER A 400 4.78 5.17 -31.85
N LEU A 401 4.93 6.22 -31.02
CA LEU A 401 6.15 6.50 -30.26
C LEU A 401 6.37 5.50 -29.11
N VAL A 402 5.29 5.01 -28.48
CA VAL A 402 5.34 4.00 -27.40
C VAL A 402 5.66 2.59 -27.92
N LYS A 403 5.19 2.23 -29.12
CA LYS A 403 5.51 0.95 -29.77
C LYS A 403 6.96 0.86 -30.26
N THR A 404 7.61 2.00 -30.52
CA THR A 404 9.01 2.05 -31.00
C THR A 404 10.02 1.99 -29.85
N ALA A 405 9.64 2.41 -28.64
CA ALA A 405 10.49 2.38 -27.45
C ALA A 405 10.54 1.03 -26.72
N THR A 406 9.74 0.03 -27.11
CA THR A 406 9.53 -1.21 -26.33
C THR A 406 9.97 -2.50 -27.04
N LYS A 407 10.77 -2.45 -28.11
CA LYS A 407 11.27 -3.67 -28.76
C LYS A 407 12.79 -3.75 -28.87
N SER A 408 13.36 -4.71 -28.15
CA SER A 408 14.54 -5.50 -28.53
C SER A 408 14.47 -6.89 -27.82
N PRO A 409 15.18 -7.94 -28.27
CA PRO A 409 14.60 -9.07 -29.01
C PRO A 409 14.65 -10.42 -28.26
N SER A 410 14.09 -11.47 -28.90
CA SER A 410 14.30 -12.92 -28.67
C SER A 410 13.75 -13.50 -27.34
N THR A 411 13.24 -14.73 -27.22
CA THR A 411 13.30 -15.94 -28.05
C THR A 411 12.13 -16.88 -27.67
N ARG A 412 11.76 -17.69 -28.64
CA ARG A 412 10.71 -18.71 -28.65
C ARG A 412 11.09 -19.96 -27.85
N THR A 413 10.22 -20.46 -26.97
CA THR A 413 10.02 -21.91 -26.77
C THR A 413 8.55 -22.22 -26.47
N VAL A 414 8.09 -23.33 -27.05
CA VAL A 414 6.69 -23.73 -27.22
C VAL A 414 6.35 -24.83 -26.21
N SER A 415 5.13 -24.82 -25.68
CA SER A 415 4.44 -26.06 -25.28
C SER A 415 2.95 -25.94 -25.60
N LYS A 416 2.49 -26.89 -26.42
CA LYS A 416 1.17 -26.99 -27.04
C LYS A 416 0.32 -28.00 -26.26
N ASP A 417 -0.99 -27.92 -26.50
CA ASP A 417 -2.05 -28.92 -26.28
C ASP A 417 -2.57 -29.11 -24.84
N ARG A 418 -3.87 -29.32 -24.56
CA ARG A 418 -5.04 -29.63 -25.40
C ARG A 418 -6.37 -29.30 -24.67
N LYS A 419 -7.35 -28.77 -25.42
CA LYS A 419 -8.78 -28.69 -25.08
C LYS A 419 -9.44 -30.08 -25.13
N ARG A 420 -10.26 -30.45 -24.14
CA ARG A 420 -11.42 -31.39 -24.23
C ARG A 420 -12.27 -31.27 -22.95
N THR A 421 -13.46 -30.65 -23.00
CA THR A 421 -14.83 -31.17 -23.24
C THR A 421 -15.57 -31.75 -22.03
N LYS A 422 -16.79 -31.22 -21.87
CA LYS A 422 -17.92 -31.60 -21.01
C LYS A 422 -18.19 -33.11 -20.95
N HIS A 423 -18.37 -33.66 -19.74
CA HIS A 423 -19.47 -34.54 -19.32
C HIS A 423 -19.16 -35.08 -17.92
N ALA A 424 -20.01 -34.80 -16.93
CA ALA A 424 -20.05 -35.57 -15.69
C ALA A 424 -21.49 -35.63 -15.20
N ASP A 425 -22.14 -36.74 -15.50
CA ASP A 425 -23.40 -37.15 -14.90
C ASP A 425 -23.36 -38.68 -14.77
N ARG A 426 -23.29 -39.18 -13.52
CA ARG A 426 -23.91 -40.43 -13.02
C ARG A 426 -23.28 -40.95 -11.70
N LYS A 427 -24.09 -40.81 -10.64
CA LYS A 427 -24.47 -41.78 -9.58
C LYS A 427 -23.63 -43.05 -9.34
N SER A 428 -23.25 -43.25 -8.07
CA SER A 428 -23.40 -44.47 -7.23
C SER A 428 -22.77 -44.21 -5.84
N LEU A 429 -23.48 -43.98 -4.73
CA LEU A 429 -24.21 -44.94 -3.87
C LEU A 429 -23.48 -46.28 -3.70
N ILE A 430 -22.85 -46.53 -2.53
CA ILE A 430 -23.20 -47.64 -1.60
C ILE A 430 -22.16 -47.84 -0.47
N LYS A 431 -22.72 -47.85 0.76
CA LYS A 431 -22.45 -48.60 2.01
C LYS A 431 -21.09 -48.60 2.72
N ARG A 432 -21.20 -48.18 3.99
CA ARG A 432 -20.43 -48.59 5.18
C ARG A 432 -20.57 -50.10 5.44
N SER A 433 -19.49 -50.74 5.87
CA SER A 433 -19.50 -51.92 6.73
C SER A 433 -18.35 -51.84 7.75
N ARG A 434 -18.72 -52.07 9.01
CA ARG A 434 -17.86 -52.20 10.19
C ARG A 434 -17.03 -53.49 10.11
N THR A 435 -15.83 -53.48 10.65
CA THR A 435 -15.30 -54.59 11.45
C THR A 435 -14.39 -54.05 12.56
N ARG A 436 -14.58 -54.65 13.74
CA ARG A 436 -13.92 -54.45 15.03
C ARG A 436 -13.25 -55.80 15.29
N ASP A 437 -11.99 -55.86 15.70
CA ASP A 437 -11.34 -56.96 16.46
C ASP A 437 -9.92 -56.46 16.83
N ASN A 438 -9.58 -56.00 18.04
CA ASN A 438 -9.40 -56.61 19.37
C ASN A 438 -8.06 -57.36 19.59
N VAL A 439 -7.21 -56.78 20.47
CA VAL A 439 -6.35 -57.41 21.51
C VAL A 439 -4.93 -57.91 21.10
N PRO A 440 -3.88 -58.02 21.98
CA PRO A 440 -3.65 -57.56 23.37
C PRO A 440 -2.34 -56.76 23.65
N LEU A 441 -2.29 -56.29 24.91
CA LEU A 441 -1.22 -55.72 25.74
C LEU A 441 -0.01 -56.63 26.08
N GLU A 442 1.11 -55.97 26.47
CA GLU A 442 2.12 -56.26 27.53
C GLU A 442 3.47 -55.66 27.08
N ASN A 443 4.38 -55.03 27.84
CA ASN A 443 4.77 -54.92 29.26
C ASN A 443 5.53 -53.57 29.36
N SER A 444 5.23 -52.64 30.28
CA SER A 444 5.63 -52.56 31.69
C SER A 444 7.13 -52.27 31.95
N VAL A 445 7.34 -51.21 32.76
CA VAL A 445 8.42 -51.00 33.76
C VAL A 445 9.70 -50.19 33.40
N ASN A 446 9.72 -49.00 34.03
CA ASN A 446 10.78 -48.28 34.76
C ASN A 446 12.09 -47.72 34.15
N GLU A 447 12.34 -46.49 34.63
CA GLU A 447 13.60 -45.86 35.07
C GLU A 447 14.66 -45.52 34.02
N SER A 448 14.69 -44.23 33.63
CA SER A 448 15.73 -43.24 34.01
C SER A 448 15.64 -41.99 33.14
#